data_AF-A0A942NXG1-F1
#
_entry.id   AF-A0A942NXG1-F1
#
_cell.length_a   1.000
_cell.length_b   1.000
_cell.length_c   1.000
_cell.angle_alpha   90.00
_cell.angle_beta   90.00
_cell.angle_gamma   90.00
#
_symmetry.space_group_name_H-M   'P 1'
#
loop_
_entity.id
_entity.type
_entity.pdbx_description
1 polymer ?
#
loop_
_entity_poly.entity_id
_entity_poly.type
_entity_poly.pdbx_seq_one_letter_code
_entity_poly.pdbx_strand_id
1 'polypeptide(L)'
;THGIGPLSKMLNIHNGNRFTSLVSMASKARGLHEYIVKVGGPDHPNAKIDFKLGDVVTTMISTANGETILLQHDTNLPRPYSLGFRVQGTKGLWMDINKSIHIEEVSKPHRWEEAKGWLEKFDHPLWQKFAESAQGAGHGGMDFFVVNAFLEAIKRNEQTPISVYDSAAWSVITPLSEASIANGYHAVEFPDFTNGKWKTAKDIFAIGDDY
;
A
#
# COMPACT_ATOMS: atom_id res chain seq x y z
N THR A 1 4.84 -3.35 0.27
CA THR A 1 4.28 -3.18 -1.09
C THR A 1 2.77 -3.04 -1.10
N HIS A 2 1.99 -3.92 -0.46
CA HIS A 2 0.51 -3.90 -0.51
C HIS A 2 -0.14 -2.56 -0.17
N GLY A 3 0.12 -1.99 1.02
CA GLY A 3 -0.51 -0.72 1.42
C GLY A 3 0.01 0.50 0.66
N ILE A 4 1.31 0.53 0.33
CA ILE A 4 1.93 1.69 -0.32
C ILE A 4 1.66 1.75 -1.83
N GLY A 5 1.52 0.61 -2.51
CA GLY A 5 1.36 0.55 -3.97
C GLY A 5 0.16 1.35 -4.48
N PRO A 6 -1.07 1.11 -4.00
CA PRO A 6 -2.25 1.86 -4.43
C PRO A 6 -2.13 3.36 -4.16
N LEU A 7 -1.67 3.76 -2.97
CA LEU A 7 -1.46 5.17 -2.63
C LEU A 7 -0.38 5.81 -3.52
N SER A 8 0.69 5.08 -3.81
CA SER A 8 1.76 5.51 -4.71
C SER A 8 1.24 5.86 -6.09
N LYS A 9 0.32 5.06 -6.63
CA LYS A 9 -0.30 5.33 -7.94
C LYS A 9 -1.32 6.47 -7.86
N MET A 10 -2.19 6.49 -6.86
CA MET A 10 -3.16 7.59 -6.65
C MET A 10 -2.50 8.96 -6.44
N LEU A 11 -1.29 8.99 -5.87
CA LEU A 11 -0.54 10.22 -5.58
C LEU A 11 0.51 10.57 -6.66
N ASN A 12 0.52 9.85 -7.78
CA ASN A 12 1.45 10.07 -8.89
C ASN A 12 2.94 10.03 -8.47
N ILE A 13 3.28 9.13 -7.54
CA ILE A 13 4.68 8.93 -7.13
C ILE A 13 5.49 8.43 -8.33
N HIS A 14 6.63 9.07 -8.54
CA HIS A 14 7.49 8.99 -9.72
C HIS A 14 6.91 9.52 -11.03
N ASN A 15 5.76 10.18 -11.00
CA ASN A 15 5.08 10.76 -12.15
C ASN A 15 4.57 12.18 -11.86
N GLY A 16 5.45 13.05 -11.37
CA GLY A 16 5.14 14.41 -10.91
C GLY A 16 5.09 14.57 -9.38
N ASN A 17 5.28 13.47 -8.64
CA ASN A 17 5.44 13.45 -7.19
C ASN A 17 6.51 12.43 -6.79
N ARG A 18 6.91 12.40 -5.51
CA ARG A 18 7.79 11.37 -4.94
C ARG A 18 7.72 11.34 -3.42
N PHE A 19 8.19 10.27 -2.80
CA PHE A 19 8.46 10.25 -1.36
C PHE A 19 9.69 11.08 -1.01
N THR A 20 9.64 11.79 0.11
CA THR A 20 10.70 12.72 0.55
C THR A 20 11.34 12.30 1.87
N SER A 21 10.54 11.92 2.86
CA SER A 21 11.05 11.42 4.14
C SER A 21 10.09 10.42 4.78
N LEU A 22 10.58 9.62 5.73
CA LEU A 22 9.75 8.84 6.64
C LEU A 22 10.20 8.95 8.09
N VAL A 23 9.28 8.65 9.00
CA VAL A 23 9.56 8.34 10.40
C VAL A 23 8.78 7.10 10.81
N SER A 24 9.43 6.19 11.53
CA SER A 24 8.84 4.91 11.93
C SER A 24 8.93 4.70 13.43
N MET A 25 7.87 4.16 14.01
CA MET A 25 7.80 3.75 15.41
C MET A 25 7.32 2.31 15.51
N ALA A 26 7.91 1.55 16.44
CA ALA A 26 7.55 0.16 16.69
C ALA A 26 7.01 -0.01 18.11
N SER A 27 5.94 -0.79 18.26
CA SER A 27 5.53 -1.29 19.56
C SER A 27 6.52 -2.32 20.10
N LYS A 28 6.32 -2.79 21.33
CA LYS A 28 6.95 -4.02 21.82
C LYS A 28 6.51 -5.24 21.00
N ALA A 29 7.32 -6.30 20.99
CA ALA A 29 7.01 -7.59 20.37
C ALA A 29 6.45 -8.57 21.42
N ARG A 30 5.26 -9.12 21.22
CA ARG A 30 4.62 -10.08 22.14
C ARG A 30 3.89 -11.19 21.41
N GLY A 31 3.21 -10.88 20.30
CA GLY A 31 2.29 -11.80 19.63
C GLY A 31 2.91 -13.13 19.19
N LEU A 32 4.12 -13.09 18.62
CA LEU A 32 4.82 -14.31 18.17
C LEU A 32 5.19 -15.24 19.33
N HIS A 33 5.72 -14.68 20.43
CA HIS A 33 6.06 -15.47 21.62
C HIS A 33 4.81 -16.08 22.25
N GLU A 34 3.75 -15.28 22.44
CA GLU A 34 2.45 -15.74 22.94
C GLU A 34 1.92 -16.91 22.10
N TYR A 35 1.98 -16.80 20.78
CA TYR A 35 1.53 -17.86 19.87
C TYR A 35 2.35 -19.15 20.03
N ILE A 36 3.68 -19.06 20.09
CA ILE A 36 4.56 -20.22 20.25
C ILE A 36 4.30 -20.93 21.58
N VAL A 37 4.21 -20.19 22.69
CA VAL A 37 3.94 -20.78 24.00
C VAL A 37 2.56 -21.43 24.04
N LYS A 38 1.55 -20.80 23.45
CA LYS A 38 0.19 -21.35 23.38
C LYS A 38 0.11 -22.65 22.58
N VAL A 39 0.83 -22.75 21.47
CA VAL A 39 0.73 -23.90 20.53
C VAL A 39 1.74 -25.01 20.86
N GLY A 40 2.98 -24.65 21.16
CA GLY A 40 4.09 -25.58 21.38
C GLY A 40 4.49 -25.77 22.85
N GLY A 41 3.92 -24.98 23.76
CA GLY A 41 4.29 -24.98 25.18
C GLY A 41 5.52 -24.13 25.52
N PRO A 42 5.74 -23.82 26.80
CA PRO A 42 6.83 -22.96 27.26
C PRO A 42 8.23 -23.56 27.07
N ASP A 43 8.34 -24.89 27.01
CA ASP A 43 9.62 -25.60 26.84
C ASP A 43 10.04 -25.75 25.37
N HIS A 44 9.19 -25.35 24.41
CA HIS A 44 9.51 -25.38 22.99
C HIS A 44 10.76 -24.52 22.70
N PRO A 45 11.75 -24.98 21.90
CA PRO A 45 12.98 -24.22 21.65
C PRO A 45 12.74 -22.77 21.18
N ASN A 46 11.72 -22.57 20.34
CA ASN A 46 11.37 -21.24 19.81
C ASN A 46 10.76 -20.29 20.86
N ALA A 47 10.30 -20.78 22.02
CA ALA A 47 9.80 -19.93 23.09
C ALA A 47 10.91 -19.04 23.70
N LYS A 48 12.18 -19.42 23.50
CA LYS A 48 13.37 -18.67 23.97
C LYS A 48 13.83 -17.58 23.02
N ILE A 49 13.21 -17.44 21.85
CA ILE A 49 13.59 -16.43 20.85
C ILE A 49 13.10 -15.05 21.31
N ASP A 50 14.01 -14.07 21.34
CA ASP A 50 13.69 -12.66 21.54
C ASP A 50 13.41 -11.98 20.19
N PHE A 51 12.13 -11.90 19.84
CA PHE A 51 11.69 -11.26 18.59
C PHE A 51 11.91 -9.75 18.64
N LYS A 52 12.72 -9.23 17.71
CA LYS A 52 13.01 -7.78 17.63
C LYS A 52 11.96 -6.97 16.88
N LEU A 53 11.22 -7.60 15.97
CA LEU A 53 10.14 -6.94 15.24
C LEU A 53 8.97 -6.65 16.19
N GLY A 54 8.71 -5.37 16.45
CA GLY A 54 7.52 -4.94 17.18
C GLY A 54 6.24 -5.46 16.53
N ASP A 55 5.22 -5.76 17.34
CA ASP A 55 3.97 -6.32 16.82
C ASP A 55 3.28 -5.39 15.81
N VAL A 56 3.34 -4.08 16.07
CA VAL A 56 2.83 -3.03 15.19
C VAL A 56 3.94 -2.02 14.92
N VAL A 57 4.26 -1.80 13.64
CA VAL A 57 5.13 -0.71 13.20
C VAL A 57 4.30 0.30 12.42
N THR A 58 4.30 1.56 12.87
CA THR A 58 3.66 2.67 12.15
C THR A 58 4.72 3.52 11.48
N THR A 59 4.48 3.91 10.22
CA THR A 59 5.40 4.73 9.44
C THR A 59 4.64 5.89 8.81
N MET A 60 5.04 7.12 9.11
CA MET A 60 4.55 8.31 8.41
C MET A 60 5.52 8.65 7.28
N ILE A 61 5.00 8.89 6.07
CA ILE A 61 5.77 9.25 4.89
C ILE A 61 5.28 10.60 4.37
N SER A 62 6.19 11.51 4.05
CA SER A 62 5.91 12.76 3.34
C SER A 62 6.20 12.63 1.85
N THR A 63 5.48 13.40 1.04
CA THR A 63 5.73 13.49 -0.41
C THR A 63 6.32 14.85 -0.81
N ALA A 64 6.67 15.03 -2.08
CA ALA A 64 7.14 16.30 -2.61
C ALA A 64 6.01 17.33 -2.80
N ASN A 65 4.78 16.86 -3.02
CA ASN A 65 3.62 17.72 -3.26
C ASN A 65 2.79 18.00 -1.99
N GLY A 66 3.24 17.53 -0.83
CA GLY A 66 2.70 17.90 0.49
C GLY A 66 1.67 16.91 1.07
N GLU A 67 1.41 15.79 0.38
CA GLU A 67 0.61 14.71 0.95
C GLU A 67 1.38 13.93 2.03
N THR A 68 0.63 13.31 2.94
CA THR A 68 1.18 12.43 3.98
C THR A 68 0.52 11.07 3.92
N ILE A 69 1.32 10.01 4.13
CA ILE A 69 0.85 8.63 4.13
C ILE A 69 1.15 8.01 5.50
N LEU A 70 0.15 7.35 6.09
CA LEU A 70 0.34 6.50 7.27
C LEU A 70 0.31 5.03 6.83
N LEU A 71 1.44 4.34 7.00
CA LEU A 71 1.55 2.90 6.80
C LEU A 71 1.60 2.17 8.14
N GLN A 72 1.04 0.97 8.17
CA GLN A 72 1.08 0.08 9.33
C GLN A 72 1.51 -1.33 8.90
N HIS A 73 2.50 -1.88 9.59
CA HIS A 73 2.88 -3.29 9.52
C HIS A 73 2.39 -3.99 10.78
N ASP A 74 1.35 -4.81 10.64
CA ASP A 74 0.68 -5.54 11.74
C ASP A 74 0.31 -6.94 11.25
N THR A 75 1.19 -7.91 11.57
CA THR A 75 1.11 -9.29 11.06
C THR A 75 1.15 -10.34 12.17
N ASN A 76 1.41 -9.92 13.41
CA ASN A 76 1.78 -10.82 14.50
C ASN A 76 0.69 -10.91 15.58
N LEU A 77 -0.42 -10.20 15.40
CA LEU A 77 -1.54 -10.12 16.35
C LEU A 77 -2.84 -10.66 15.75
N PRO A 78 -3.77 -11.14 16.59
CA PRO A 78 -5.08 -11.60 16.13
C PRO A 78 -5.90 -10.41 15.60
N ARG A 79 -6.19 -10.41 14.29
CA ARG A 79 -7.02 -9.39 13.63
C ARG A 79 -7.71 -9.96 12.40
N PRO A 80 -8.90 -9.46 12.03
CA PRO A 80 -9.45 -9.70 10.69
C PRO A 80 -8.51 -9.17 9.62
N TYR A 81 -8.48 -9.81 8.45
CA TYR A 81 -7.71 -9.29 7.32
C TYR A 81 -8.29 -7.95 6.85
N SER A 82 -7.45 -6.92 6.89
CA SER A 82 -7.71 -5.62 6.27
C SER A 82 -6.38 -4.90 6.07
N LEU A 83 -6.25 -4.20 4.95
CA LEU A 83 -5.14 -3.30 4.64
C LEU A 83 -5.39 -1.87 5.15
N GLY A 84 -6.60 -1.59 5.65
CA GLY A 84 -6.95 -0.34 6.33
C GLY A 84 -6.91 0.87 5.42
N PHE A 85 -7.31 0.74 4.16
CA PHE A 85 -7.20 1.84 3.21
C PHE A 85 -8.08 3.03 3.61
N ARG A 86 -7.48 4.21 3.50
CA ARG A 86 -8.12 5.51 3.64
C ARG A 86 -7.51 6.47 2.63
N VAL A 87 -8.34 7.06 1.78
CA VAL A 87 -7.91 8.03 0.77
C VAL A 87 -8.74 9.29 0.97
N GLN A 88 -8.07 10.43 1.12
CA GLN A 88 -8.72 11.69 1.44
C GLN A 88 -8.17 12.82 0.58
N GLY A 89 -9.08 13.63 0.03
CA GLY A 89 -8.77 14.89 -0.62
C GLY A 89 -9.75 15.98 -0.23
N THR A 90 -9.68 17.12 -0.89
CA THR A 90 -10.51 18.30 -0.60
C THR A 90 -11.99 18.11 -0.90
N LYS A 91 -12.35 17.12 -1.74
CA LYS A 91 -13.74 16.87 -2.19
C LYS A 91 -14.26 15.49 -1.84
N GLY A 92 -13.51 14.70 -1.09
CA GLY A 92 -13.99 13.37 -0.74
C GLY A 92 -13.06 12.56 0.14
N LEU A 93 -13.65 11.50 0.69
CA LEU A 93 -13.00 10.59 1.60
C LEU A 93 -13.57 9.18 1.37
N TRP A 94 -12.70 8.21 1.20
CA TRP A 94 -13.05 6.78 1.17
C TRP A 94 -12.30 6.03 2.27
N MET A 95 -12.98 5.05 2.89
CA MET A 95 -12.41 4.18 3.92
C MET A 95 -12.90 2.73 3.75
N ASP A 96 -11.97 1.78 3.58
CA ASP A 96 -12.32 0.36 3.36
C ASP A 96 -13.02 -0.25 4.57
N ILE A 97 -12.50 0.00 5.77
CA ILE A 97 -12.98 -0.68 6.99
C ILE A 97 -14.39 -0.22 7.32
N ASN A 98 -14.65 1.08 7.09
CA ASN A 98 -15.98 1.65 7.26
C ASN A 98 -16.92 1.30 6.10
N LYS A 99 -16.41 0.65 5.04
CA LYS A 99 -17.13 0.31 3.79
C LYS A 99 -17.89 1.49 3.20
N SER A 100 -17.31 2.67 3.31
CA SER A 100 -18.03 3.92 3.10
C SER A 100 -17.21 4.96 2.35
N ILE A 101 -17.93 5.87 1.70
CA ILE A 101 -17.40 7.01 0.97
C ILE A 101 -18.22 8.25 1.31
N HIS A 102 -17.60 9.43 1.22
CA HIS A 102 -18.26 10.72 1.30
C HIS A 102 -17.70 11.60 0.18
N ILE A 103 -18.59 12.18 -0.62
CA ILE A 103 -18.24 13.12 -1.69
C ILE A 103 -18.87 14.47 -1.35
N GLU A 104 -18.03 15.48 -1.16
CA GLU A 104 -18.46 16.84 -0.82
C GLU A 104 -19.39 17.38 -1.92
N GLU A 105 -20.43 18.13 -1.54
CA GLU A 105 -21.50 18.64 -2.42
C GLU A 105 -22.40 17.59 -3.12
N VAL A 106 -22.12 16.29 -2.96
CA VAL A 106 -22.95 15.20 -3.54
C VAL A 106 -23.61 14.35 -2.47
N SER A 107 -22.82 13.88 -1.50
CA SER A 107 -23.32 13.08 -0.39
C SER A 107 -24.08 13.96 0.62
N LYS A 108 -24.94 13.34 1.43
CA LYS A 108 -25.61 14.06 2.53
C LYS A 108 -24.56 14.69 3.47
N PRO A 109 -24.69 15.98 3.85
CA PRO A 109 -23.72 16.66 4.72
C PRO A 109 -23.47 15.89 6.02
N HIS A 110 -22.20 15.78 6.41
CA HIS A 110 -21.75 15.08 7.62
C HIS A 110 -22.21 13.61 7.74
N ARG A 111 -22.50 12.95 6.63
CA ARG A 111 -22.90 11.54 6.61
C ARG A 111 -22.08 10.73 5.60
N TRP A 112 -21.83 9.49 5.97
CA TRP A 112 -21.27 8.48 5.10
C TRP A 112 -22.34 7.93 4.15
N GLU A 113 -21.89 7.49 2.97
CA GLU A 113 -22.64 6.64 2.06
C GLU A 113 -21.95 5.29 1.91
N GLU A 114 -22.72 4.24 1.62
CA GLU A 114 -22.16 2.92 1.34
C GLU A 114 -21.28 2.98 0.09
N ALA A 115 -20.03 2.51 0.19
CA ALA A 115 -19.07 2.58 -0.90
C ALA A 115 -19.46 1.69 -2.10
N LYS A 116 -20.24 0.62 -1.88
CA LYS A 116 -20.53 -0.41 -2.89
C LYS A 116 -21.07 0.18 -4.20
N GLY A 117 -22.13 0.99 -4.13
CA GLY A 117 -22.73 1.58 -5.34
C GLY A 117 -21.80 2.54 -6.08
N TRP A 118 -20.90 3.22 -5.35
CA TRP A 118 -19.86 4.06 -5.95
C TRP A 118 -18.79 3.22 -6.66
N LEU A 119 -18.32 2.14 -6.02
CA LEU A 119 -17.32 1.25 -6.59
C LEU A 119 -17.86 0.51 -7.84
N GLU A 120 -19.12 0.10 -7.84
CA GLU A 120 -19.78 -0.51 -9.01
C GLU A 120 -19.94 0.51 -10.15
N LYS A 121 -20.37 1.75 -9.83
CA LYS A 121 -20.55 2.82 -10.82
C LYS A 121 -19.24 3.25 -11.48
N PHE A 122 -18.15 3.25 -10.71
CA PHE A 122 -16.82 3.68 -11.17
C PHE A 122 -15.85 2.49 -11.28
N ASP A 123 -16.37 1.30 -11.58
CA ASP A 123 -15.54 0.12 -11.79
C ASP A 123 -14.57 0.36 -12.95
N HIS A 124 -13.33 -0.10 -12.79
CA HIS A 124 -12.27 0.24 -13.73
C HIS A 124 -12.52 -0.45 -15.09
N PRO A 125 -12.27 0.20 -16.25
CA PRO A 125 -12.51 -0.42 -17.56
C PRO A 125 -11.81 -1.77 -17.76
N LEU A 126 -10.58 -1.92 -17.24
CA LEU A 126 -9.90 -3.22 -17.19
C LEU A 126 -10.72 -4.31 -16.48
N TRP A 127 -11.30 -3.99 -15.31
CA TRP A 127 -12.15 -4.92 -14.58
C TRP A 127 -13.43 -5.23 -15.35
N GLN A 128 -14.10 -4.21 -15.89
CA GLN A 128 -15.30 -4.40 -16.71
C GLN A 128 -15.04 -5.32 -17.92
N LYS A 129 -13.86 -5.23 -18.54
CA LYS A 129 -13.49 -6.02 -19.72
C LYS A 129 -13.00 -7.43 -19.39
N PHE A 130 -12.23 -7.58 -18.31
CA PHE A 130 -11.53 -8.84 -18.00
C PHE A 130 -12.03 -9.56 -16.74
N ALA A 131 -13.14 -9.13 -16.11
CA ALA A 131 -13.67 -9.75 -14.90
C ALA A 131 -13.86 -11.26 -15.03
N GLU A 132 -14.40 -11.74 -16.16
CA GLU A 132 -14.56 -13.18 -16.41
C GLU A 132 -13.22 -13.92 -16.51
N SER A 133 -12.21 -13.30 -17.13
CA SER A 133 -10.85 -13.87 -17.23
C SER A 133 -10.12 -13.88 -15.88
N ALA A 134 -10.43 -12.92 -15.01
CA ALA A 134 -9.88 -12.82 -13.67
C ALA A 134 -10.60 -13.72 -12.66
N GLN A 135 -11.77 -14.28 -13.01
CA GLN A 135 -12.56 -15.09 -12.10
C GLN A 135 -11.78 -16.36 -11.69
N GLY A 136 -11.69 -16.59 -10.38
CA GLY A 136 -10.98 -17.74 -9.81
C GLY A 136 -9.45 -17.60 -9.79
N ALA A 137 -8.88 -16.49 -10.32
CA ALA A 137 -7.48 -16.17 -10.07
C ALA A 137 -7.26 -15.76 -8.60
N GLY A 138 -5.99 -15.82 -8.17
CA GLY A 138 -5.60 -15.58 -6.78
C GLY A 138 -6.03 -14.22 -6.23
N HIS A 139 -6.21 -14.16 -4.91
CA HIS A 139 -6.59 -12.97 -4.14
C HIS A 139 -7.82 -12.21 -4.70
N GLY A 140 -8.84 -12.92 -5.16
CA GLY A 140 -10.08 -12.31 -5.67
C GLY A 140 -9.97 -11.79 -7.11
N GLY A 141 -8.98 -12.24 -7.87
CA GLY A 141 -8.84 -11.95 -9.30
C GLY A 141 -7.74 -10.93 -9.63
N MET A 142 -7.26 -10.15 -8.66
CA MET A 142 -6.26 -9.11 -8.92
C MET A 142 -4.94 -9.64 -9.48
N ASP A 143 -4.57 -10.88 -9.12
CA ASP A 143 -3.33 -11.51 -9.58
C ASP A 143 -3.32 -11.68 -11.11
N PHE A 144 -4.49 -11.91 -11.74
CA PHE A 144 -4.61 -11.95 -13.19
C PHE A 144 -4.14 -10.64 -13.83
N PHE A 145 -4.61 -9.50 -13.33
CA PHE A 145 -4.28 -8.20 -13.89
C PHE A 145 -2.80 -7.86 -13.77
N VAL A 146 -2.18 -8.21 -12.64
CA VAL A 146 -0.74 -7.98 -12.42
C VAL A 146 0.11 -8.78 -13.41
N VAL A 147 -0.19 -10.07 -13.58
CA VAL A 147 0.55 -10.94 -14.50
C VAL A 147 0.25 -10.57 -15.95
N ASN A 148 -1.01 -10.28 -16.28
CA ASN A 148 -1.40 -9.86 -17.63
C ASN A 148 -0.69 -8.57 -18.05
N ALA A 149 -0.65 -7.55 -17.18
CA ALA A 149 0.06 -6.31 -17.43
C ALA A 149 1.55 -6.52 -17.71
N PHE A 150 2.18 -7.44 -16.97
CA PHE A 150 3.58 -7.78 -17.17
C PHE A 150 3.82 -8.49 -18.52
N LEU A 151 2.98 -9.46 -18.87
CA LEU A 151 3.09 -10.21 -20.13
C LEU A 151 2.80 -9.33 -21.35
N GLU A 152 1.80 -8.45 -21.29
CA GLU A 152 1.50 -7.52 -22.40
C GLU A 152 2.63 -6.51 -22.61
N ALA A 153 3.20 -5.96 -21.53
CA ALA A 153 4.37 -5.08 -21.64
C ALA A 153 5.55 -5.78 -22.34
N ILE A 154 5.78 -7.08 -22.05
CA ILE A 154 6.80 -7.88 -22.75
C ILE A 154 6.45 -8.05 -24.23
N LYS A 155 5.22 -8.46 -24.55
CA LYS A 155 4.78 -8.69 -25.93
C LYS A 155 4.87 -7.43 -26.79
N ARG A 156 4.61 -6.27 -26.20
CA ARG A 156 4.60 -4.95 -26.86
C ARG A 156 5.96 -4.25 -26.82
N ASN A 157 6.93 -4.81 -26.09
CA ASN A 157 8.23 -4.19 -25.84
C ASN A 157 8.09 -2.79 -25.20
N GLU A 158 7.22 -2.69 -24.19
CA GLU A 158 6.88 -1.47 -23.47
C GLU A 158 7.31 -1.51 -22.00
N GLN A 159 7.31 -0.35 -21.35
CA GLN A 159 7.62 -0.23 -19.93
C GLN A 159 6.49 -0.83 -19.08
N THR A 160 6.85 -1.67 -18.10
CA THR A 160 5.88 -2.21 -17.14
C THR A 160 5.20 -1.09 -16.33
N PRO A 161 3.88 -1.21 -16.01
CA PRO A 161 3.15 -0.18 -15.27
C PRO A 161 3.71 0.15 -13.89
N ILE A 162 4.35 -0.83 -13.26
CA ILE A 162 5.16 -0.63 -12.05
C ILE A 162 6.61 -0.71 -12.49
N SER A 163 7.33 0.40 -12.36
CA SER A 163 8.71 0.49 -12.80
C SER A 163 9.69 -0.09 -11.76
N VAL A 164 10.94 -0.26 -12.18
CA VAL A 164 12.03 -0.61 -11.25
C VAL A 164 12.21 0.46 -10.17
N TYR A 165 11.98 1.73 -10.51
CA TYR A 165 12.08 2.84 -9.58
C TYR A 165 10.97 2.79 -8.53
N ASP A 166 9.74 2.49 -8.95
CA ASP A 166 8.60 2.27 -8.04
C ASP A 166 8.93 1.14 -7.06
N SER A 167 9.38 0.01 -7.59
CA SER A 167 9.75 -1.16 -6.80
C SER A 167 10.85 -0.85 -5.79
N ALA A 168 11.87 -0.08 -6.19
CA ALA A 168 12.95 0.36 -5.31
C ALA A 168 12.44 1.31 -4.21
N ALA A 169 11.63 2.32 -4.55
CA ALA A 169 11.09 3.25 -3.57
C ALA A 169 10.11 2.60 -2.58
N TRP A 170 9.37 1.58 -2.99
CA TRP A 170 8.50 0.85 -2.09
C TRP A 170 9.28 -0.09 -1.17
N SER A 171 10.33 -0.72 -1.71
CA SER A 171 11.13 -1.69 -0.96
C SER A 171 12.07 -1.02 0.03
N VAL A 172 12.60 0.17 -0.30
CA VAL A 172 13.51 0.91 0.59
C VAL A 172 12.83 1.37 1.88
N ILE A 173 11.49 1.40 1.94
CA ILE A 173 10.75 1.70 3.17
C ILE A 173 11.19 0.78 4.31
N THR A 174 11.48 -0.50 4.02
CA THR A 174 11.96 -1.46 5.02
C THR A 174 13.26 -0.99 5.69
N PRO A 175 14.40 -0.87 4.98
CA PRO A 175 15.65 -0.45 5.62
C PRO A 175 15.61 0.99 6.17
N LEU A 176 14.84 1.90 5.57
CA LEU A 176 14.69 3.25 6.12
C LEU A 176 13.88 3.25 7.42
N SER A 177 12.84 2.41 7.55
CA SER A 177 12.06 2.27 8.78
C SER A 177 12.89 1.67 9.91
N GLU A 178 13.74 0.69 9.60
CA GLU A 178 14.72 0.12 10.54
C GLU A 178 15.71 1.19 11.00
N ALA A 179 16.25 1.98 10.06
CA ALA A 179 17.14 3.10 10.38
C ALA A 179 16.46 4.16 11.26
N SER A 180 15.20 4.50 10.98
CA SER A 180 14.42 5.45 11.80
C SER A 180 14.27 4.95 13.23
N ILE A 181 13.86 3.69 13.41
CA ILE A 181 13.70 3.06 14.74
C ILE A 181 15.04 2.98 15.48
N ALA A 182 16.09 2.53 14.81
CA ALA A 182 17.43 2.39 15.40
C ALA A 182 18.02 3.74 15.84
N ASN A 183 17.68 4.82 15.13
CA ASN A 183 18.14 6.17 15.45
C ASN A 183 17.22 6.92 16.43
N GLY A 184 16.36 6.22 17.19
CA GLY A 184 15.50 6.86 18.20
C GLY A 184 14.24 7.51 17.61
N TYR A 185 13.68 6.91 16.56
CA TYR A 185 12.47 7.38 15.87
C TYR A 185 12.65 8.73 15.16
N HIS A 186 13.85 8.99 14.66
CA HIS A 186 14.15 10.19 13.87
C HIS A 186 13.72 10.03 12.40
N ALA A 187 13.43 11.15 11.75
CA ALA A 187 13.10 11.17 10.33
C ALA A 187 14.32 10.76 9.46
N VAL A 188 14.05 10.03 8.38
CA VAL A 188 15.04 9.55 7.41
C VAL A 188 14.61 9.95 6.01
N GLU A 189 15.56 10.43 5.20
CA GLU A 189 15.28 10.86 3.82
C GLU A 189 15.13 9.69 2.84
N PHE A 190 14.27 9.86 1.83
CA PHE A 190 14.17 8.92 0.72
C PHE A 190 15.22 9.20 -0.35
N PRO A 191 15.93 8.18 -0.84
CA PRO A 191 16.75 8.30 -2.05
C PRO A 191 15.90 8.68 -3.28
N ASP A 192 16.45 9.51 -4.17
CA ASP A 192 15.88 9.71 -5.51
C ASP A 192 16.36 8.61 -6.47
N PHE A 193 15.67 7.48 -6.52
CA PHE A 193 16.05 6.42 -7.46
C PHE A 193 15.91 6.84 -8.93
N THR A 194 15.06 7.84 -9.22
CA THR A 194 14.83 8.32 -10.59
C THR A 194 15.85 9.38 -11.01
N ASN A 195 16.68 9.86 -10.08
CA ASN A 195 17.62 10.96 -10.28
C ASN A 195 16.98 12.19 -10.95
N GLY A 196 15.82 12.62 -10.43
CA GLY A 196 15.06 13.76 -10.93
C GLY A 196 14.09 13.47 -12.09
N LYS A 197 14.14 12.29 -12.72
CA LYS A 197 13.22 11.93 -13.82
C LYS A 197 11.75 11.90 -13.39
N TRP A 198 11.48 11.69 -12.09
CA TRP A 198 10.13 11.72 -11.53
C TRP A 198 9.37 13.01 -11.85
N LYS A 199 10.06 14.14 -12.10
CA LYS A 199 9.43 15.44 -12.37
C LYS A 199 8.70 15.49 -13.73
N THR A 200 9.15 14.71 -14.71
CA THR A 200 8.66 14.77 -16.10
C THR A 200 8.08 13.45 -16.59
N ALA A 201 8.22 12.37 -15.82
CA ALA A 201 7.61 11.08 -16.13
C ALA A 201 6.08 11.16 -16.08
N LYS A 202 5.44 10.33 -16.91
CA LYS A 202 3.98 10.24 -17.01
C LYS A 202 3.52 8.90 -16.44
N ASP A 203 2.42 8.93 -15.71
CA ASP A 203 1.82 7.69 -15.24
C ASP A 203 1.24 6.91 -16.41
N ILE A 204 1.53 5.61 -16.40
CA ILE A 204 1.08 4.63 -17.39
C ILE A 204 0.29 3.50 -16.71
N PHE A 205 0.04 3.60 -15.40
CA PHE A 205 -0.71 2.62 -14.65
C PHE A 205 -2.20 2.71 -14.97
N ALA A 206 -2.73 1.67 -15.64
CA ALA A 206 -4.16 1.48 -15.85
C ALA A 206 -4.86 2.69 -16.53
N ILE A 207 -4.23 3.32 -17.52
CA ILE A 207 -4.75 4.52 -18.20
C ILE A 207 -5.89 4.26 -19.21
N GLY A 208 -6.42 3.03 -19.26
CA GLY A 208 -7.44 2.62 -20.24
C GLY A 208 -8.03 1.24 -19.91
N ASP A 209 -8.54 0.55 -20.93
CA ASP A 209 -9.13 -0.78 -20.85
C ASP A 209 -8.21 -1.89 -21.38
N ASP A 210 -6.94 -1.59 -21.60
CA ASP A 210 -5.95 -2.55 -22.11
C ASP A 210 -4.56 -2.33 -21.47
N TYR A 211 -3.73 -3.36 -21.54
CA TYR A 211 -2.30 -3.31 -21.25
C TYR A 211 -1.55 -3.55 -22.55
#